data_AF-A0AAD3HSU8-F1
#
_entry.id   AF-A0AAD3HSU8-F1
#
_cell.length_a   1.000
_cell.length_b   1.000
_cell.length_c   1.000
_cell.angle_alpha   90.00
_cell.angle_beta   90.00
_cell.angle_gamma   90.00
#
_symmetry.space_group_name_H-M   'P 1'
#
loop_
_entity.id
_entity.type
_entity.pdbx_description
1 polymer ?
#
loop_
_entity_poly.entity_id
_entity_poly.type
_entity_poly.pdbx_seq_one_letter_code
_entity_poly.pdbx_strand_id
1 'polypeptide(L)'
;LMTGVGGGVGGSPSPARLRLLVAGRLALGAAAGLLLGGYTALELLVDQPALQFLVVCASVVAVCFVLLLSLPRAGGPLAAPALALLWGCCCGLALLLHAETPVRLDGRGAHHTSSRLFPDSKVQVEAEIYRATKASLLAVVAAHALLMAFALKLKMTSALRRRAAAGLGRADQSNGAGMPTPPAFGSHPSSTSSAPSASFSLSPSDLLCGLAPSAVFNNYCAMLRLEGSSPAAMALQRLASEGLAWVPTIGNLLTLTAVALGIALNAFLNGGSGGLASSASAGGGVGAPEAIFMLAPLLLLLSQDPLVLPGLSERQRYAPPQLAISGYLLAAGVVAAVADVLAGRVGGEEGGAAGAAGLPPGLHLVKELGLAALAIPHHLLFLHYLWTFKTRAWGLLLLLSAPVCLLPLAMCDEPALRYFGAVGGVVAVVQYFSMKHVRR
;
A
#
# COMPACT_ATOMS: atom_id res chain seq x y z
N LEU A 1 11.44 30.60 -3.74
CA LEU A 1 12.30 31.54 -4.50
C LEU A 1 12.10 31.32 -6.00
N MET A 2 11.07 31.98 -6.53
CA MET A 2 10.85 32.13 -7.97
C MET A 2 11.01 33.62 -8.28
N THR A 3 12.06 33.97 -8.99
CA THR A 3 12.11 35.21 -9.78
C THR A 3 12.84 34.86 -11.06
N GLY A 4 12.11 34.91 -12.16
CA GLY A 4 12.64 34.77 -13.51
C GLY A 4 13.26 36.07 -13.99
N VAL A 5 14.39 35.94 -14.68
CA VAL A 5 14.98 36.84 -15.69
C VAL A 5 15.90 35.90 -16.50
N GLY A 6 15.98 35.86 -17.82
CA GLY A 6 15.39 36.60 -18.93
C GLY A 6 15.66 35.78 -20.20
N GLY A 7 14.97 36.13 -21.28
CA GLY A 7 14.96 35.41 -22.55
C GLY A 7 16.34 35.18 -23.19
N GLY A 8 16.48 34.02 -23.85
CA GLY A 8 17.65 33.64 -24.61
C GLY A 8 17.46 32.28 -25.28
N VAL A 9 16.99 32.30 -26.52
CA VAL A 9 17.25 31.35 -27.62
C VAL A 9 17.63 29.92 -27.21
N GLY A 10 16.65 29.02 -27.23
CA GLY A 10 16.66 27.73 -27.95
C GLY A 10 17.86 26.75 -27.92
N GLY A 11 18.87 26.93 -27.07
CA GLY A 11 19.96 25.98 -26.92
C GLY A 11 19.60 24.91 -25.89
N SER A 12 19.56 23.63 -26.30
CA SER A 12 19.46 22.53 -25.34
C SER A 12 20.59 22.68 -24.30
N PRO A 13 20.29 22.65 -22.99
CA PRO A 13 21.29 22.89 -21.96
C PRO A 13 22.44 21.88 -22.12
N SER A 14 23.68 22.37 -22.03
CA SER A 14 24.86 21.50 -22.12
C SER A 14 24.78 20.37 -21.08
N PRO A 15 25.29 19.17 -21.39
CA PRO A 15 25.20 18.02 -20.48
C PRO A 15 25.82 18.32 -19.09
N ALA A 16 26.82 19.18 -19.03
CA ALA A 16 27.40 19.67 -17.77
C ALA A 16 26.42 20.50 -16.93
N ARG A 17 25.66 21.42 -17.54
CA ARG A 17 24.64 22.22 -16.84
C ARG A 17 23.50 21.34 -16.33
N LEU A 18 23.09 20.32 -17.09
CA LEU A 18 22.06 19.38 -16.64
C LEU A 18 22.52 18.56 -15.43
N ARG A 19 23.78 18.07 -15.42
CA ARG A 19 24.36 17.35 -14.28
C ARG A 19 24.45 18.23 -13.03
N LEU A 20 24.86 19.49 -13.20
CA LEU A 20 24.94 20.44 -12.08
C LEU A 20 23.55 20.74 -11.48
N LEU A 21 22.53 20.92 -12.33
CA LEU A 21 21.15 21.13 -11.88
C LEU A 21 20.59 19.91 -11.12
N VAL A 22 20.87 18.70 -11.61
CA VAL A 22 20.50 17.45 -10.93
C VAL A 22 21.21 17.33 -9.58
N ALA A 23 22.53 17.55 -9.56
CA ALA A 23 23.32 17.49 -8.34
C ALA A 23 22.85 18.53 -7.31
N GLY A 24 22.54 19.76 -7.74
CA GLY A 24 22.00 20.80 -6.87
C GLY A 24 20.63 20.43 -6.26
N ARG A 25 19.75 19.82 -7.04
CA ARG A 25 18.45 19.32 -6.54
C ARG A 25 18.62 18.16 -5.55
N LEU A 26 19.54 17.24 -5.83
CA LEU A 26 19.85 16.15 -4.92
C LEU A 26 20.49 16.65 -3.62
N ALA A 27 21.39 17.64 -3.70
CA ALA A 27 22.00 18.25 -2.51
C ALA A 27 20.95 18.98 -1.66
N LEU A 28 20.07 19.77 -2.27
CA LEU A 28 18.95 20.41 -1.57
C LEU A 28 18.01 19.38 -0.94
N GLY A 29 17.73 18.30 -1.68
CA GLY A 29 16.93 17.17 -1.20
C GLY A 29 17.54 16.47 0.00
N ALA A 30 18.83 16.15 -0.08
CA ALA A 30 19.57 15.56 1.02
C ALA A 30 19.59 16.48 2.24
N ALA A 31 19.77 17.79 2.05
CA ALA A 31 19.67 18.77 3.13
C ALA A 31 18.26 18.79 3.77
N ALA A 32 17.20 18.77 2.96
CA ALA A 32 15.84 18.69 3.47
C ALA A 32 15.58 17.37 4.22
N GLY A 33 16.07 16.24 3.71
CA GLY A 33 16.00 14.94 4.36
C GLY A 33 16.80 14.87 5.66
N LEU A 34 17.96 15.53 5.73
CA LEU A 34 18.77 15.66 6.95
C LEU A 34 18.06 16.51 7.99
N LEU A 35 17.45 17.63 7.59
CA LEU A 35 16.72 18.50 8.53
C LEU A 35 15.46 17.82 9.06
N LEU A 36 14.64 17.24 8.17
CA LEU A 36 13.44 16.52 8.57
C LEU A 36 13.78 15.28 9.40
N GLY A 37 14.69 14.45 8.90
CA GLY A 37 15.15 13.25 9.60
C GLY A 37 15.79 13.60 10.94
N GLY A 38 16.62 14.63 10.98
CA GLY A 38 17.29 15.10 12.19
C GLY A 38 16.30 15.60 13.24
N TYR A 39 15.32 16.41 12.82
CA TYR A 39 14.24 16.83 13.71
C TYR A 39 13.45 15.64 14.25
N THR A 40 13.01 14.73 13.38
CA THR A 40 12.26 13.53 13.83
C THR A 40 13.10 12.62 14.74
N ALA A 41 14.39 12.48 14.47
CA ALA A 41 15.28 11.65 15.28
C ALA A 41 15.52 12.25 16.66
N LEU A 42 15.75 13.57 16.74
CA LEU A 42 15.97 14.26 18.02
C LEU A 42 14.70 14.31 18.87
N GLU A 43 13.54 14.50 18.25
CA GLU A 43 12.26 14.57 18.94
C GLU A 43 11.80 13.17 19.42
N LEU A 44 11.93 12.14 18.57
CA LEU A 44 11.36 10.83 18.84
C LEU A 44 12.32 9.87 19.56
N LEU A 45 13.63 10.04 19.41
CA LEU A 45 14.66 9.05 19.82
C LEU A 45 15.73 9.68 20.70
N VAL A 46 15.33 10.29 21.81
CA VAL A 46 16.24 10.95 22.75
C VAL A 46 17.30 9.95 23.28
N ASP A 47 18.56 10.37 23.33
CA ASP A 47 19.71 9.61 23.84
C ASP A 47 20.04 8.27 23.13
N GLN A 48 19.52 8.06 21.91
CA GLN A 48 19.76 6.85 21.11
C GLN A 48 20.47 7.17 19.79
N PRO A 49 21.78 7.51 19.79
CA PRO A 49 22.47 8.06 18.62
C PRO A 49 22.51 7.10 17.42
N ALA A 50 22.60 5.79 17.66
CA ALA A 50 22.60 4.79 16.60
C ALA A 50 21.24 4.72 15.87
N LEU A 51 20.14 4.81 16.63
CA LEU A 51 18.79 4.79 16.09
C LEU A 51 18.45 6.12 15.40
N GLN A 52 18.88 7.23 15.99
CA GLN A 52 18.81 8.56 15.37
C GLN A 52 19.51 8.57 14.01
N PHE A 53 20.72 8.03 13.92
CA PHE A 53 21.48 7.93 12.68
C PHE A 53 20.73 7.12 11.61
N LEU A 54 20.18 5.95 11.98
CA LEU A 54 19.42 5.11 11.04
C LEU A 54 18.15 5.80 10.53
N VAL A 55 17.41 6.51 11.38
CA VAL A 55 16.22 7.27 10.98
C VAL A 55 16.58 8.43 10.06
N VAL A 56 17.65 9.17 10.36
CA VAL A 56 18.15 10.25 9.50
C VAL A 56 18.57 9.69 8.14
N CYS A 57 19.35 8.62 8.11
CA CYS A 57 19.75 7.95 6.88
C CYS A 57 18.54 7.49 6.07
N ALA A 58 17.56 6.81 6.70
CA ALA A 58 16.35 6.39 6.02
C ALA A 58 15.57 7.58 5.42
N SER A 59 15.48 8.69 6.15
CA SER A 59 14.80 9.91 5.70
C SER A 59 15.49 10.53 4.48
N VAL A 60 16.82 10.64 4.51
CA VAL A 60 17.62 11.13 3.37
C VAL A 60 17.45 10.23 2.16
N VAL A 61 17.53 8.91 2.35
CA VAL A 61 17.37 7.93 1.26
C VAL A 61 15.96 8.00 0.66
N ALA A 62 14.91 8.13 1.47
CA ALA A 62 13.54 8.27 1.00
C ALA A 62 13.35 9.55 0.18
N VAL A 63 13.88 10.69 0.63
CA VAL A 63 13.82 11.97 -0.11
C VAL A 63 14.61 11.88 -1.42
N CYS A 64 15.82 11.34 -1.38
CA CYS A 64 16.64 11.11 -2.58
C CYS A 64 15.93 10.20 -3.58
N PHE A 65 15.27 9.14 -3.12
CA PHE A 65 14.48 8.25 -3.96
C PHE A 65 13.35 9.02 -4.68
N VAL A 66 12.55 9.79 -3.93
CA VAL A 66 11.45 10.58 -4.52
C VAL A 66 11.98 11.61 -5.54
N LEU A 67 13.10 12.25 -5.25
CA LEU A 67 13.71 13.21 -6.16
C LEU A 67 14.27 12.56 -7.42
N LEU A 68 14.97 11.43 -7.31
CA LEU A 68 15.44 10.69 -8.48
C LEU A 68 14.27 10.17 -9.32
N LEU A 69 13.14 9.79 -8.70
CA LEU A 69 11.94 9.44 -9.44
C LEU A 69 11.40 10.62 -10.26
N SER A 70 11.46 11.84 -9.74
CA SER A 70 11.02 13.07 -10.43
C SER A 70 11.93 13.48 -11.60
N LEU A 71 13.17 12.95 -11.66
CA LEU A 71 14.17 13.30 -12.66
C LEU A 71 14.24 12.22 -13.76
N PRO A 72 13.70 12.48 -14.97
CA PRO A 72 13.53 11.46 -16.03
C PRO A 72 14.85 10.92 -16.63
N ARG A 73 16.00 11.55 -16.36
CA ARG A 73 17.31 11.15 -16.93
C ARG A 73 18.37 10.75 -15.89
N ALA A 74 18.14 11.02 -14.60
CA ALA A 74 19.14 10.84 -13.55
C ALA A 74 18.82 9.68 -12.59
N GLY A 75 17.54 9.36 -12.39
CA GLY A 75 17.12 8.14 -11.70
C GLY A 75 17.31 6.95 -12.64
N GLY A 76 18.56 6.49 -12.79
CA GLY A 76 18.87 5.31 -13.60
C GLY A 76 18.10 4.07 -13.13
N PRO A 77 17.93 3.05 -13.99
CA PRO A 77 17.18 1.83 -13.69
C PRO A 77 17.71 1.08 -12.46
N LEU A 78 18.98 1.28 -12.10
CA LEU A 78 19.65 0.67 -10.95
C LEU A 78 19.59 1.53 -9.67
N ALA A 79 19.62 2.86 -9.79
CA ALA A 79 19.80 3.74 -8.64
C ALA A 79 18.56 3.79 -7.73
N ALA A 80 17.37 3.87 -8.31
CA ALA A 80 16.13 3.93 -7.55
C ALA A 80 15.81 2.61 -6.81
N PRO A 81 15.91 1.41 -7.39
CA PRO A 81 15.71 0.17 -6.62
C PRO A 81 16.81 -0.02 -5.56
N ALA A 82 18.06 0.36 -5.83
CA ALA A 82 19.12 0.32 -4.83
C ALA A 82 18.81 1.23 -3.62
N LEU A 83 18.28 2.44 -3.85
CA LEU A 83 17.85 3.32 -2.76
C LEU A 83 16.63 2.76 -2.01
N ALA A 84 15.69 2.12 -2.69
CA ALA A 84 14.55 1.48 -2.02
C ALA A 84 15.01 0.31 -1.12
N LEU A 85 15.99 -0.48 -1.57
CA LEU A 85 16.60 -1.55 -0.77
C LEU A 85 17.40 -0.98 0.41
N LEU A 86 18.18 0.07 0.18
CA LEU A 86 18.94 0.76 1.24
C LEU A 86 17.99 1.34 2.30
N TRP A 87 16.90 1.98 1.89
CA TRP A 87 15.85 2.47 2.78
C TRP A 87 15.26 1.33 3.61
N GLY A 88 14.87 0.23 2.96
CA GLY A 88 14.33 -0.95 3.64
C GLY A 88 15.32 -1.55 4.65
N CYS A 89 16.61 -1.60 4.30
CA CYS A 89 17.68 -2.05 5.18
C CYS A 89 17.84 -1.13 6.40
N CYS A 90 17.91 0.20 6.20
CA CYS A 90 17.98 1.17 7.30
C CYS A 90 16.77 1.06 8.24
N CYS A 91 15.55 0.95 7.69
CA CYS A 91 14.33 0.78 8.49
C CYS A 91 14.30 -0.56 9.22
N GLY A 92 14.66 -1.65 8.57
CA GLY A 92 14.75 -2.98 9.18
C GLY A 92 15.77 -3.03 10.31
N LEU A 93 16.96 -2.47 10.08
CA LEU A 93 18.01 -2.34 11.11
C LEU A 93 17.55 -1.46 12.27
N ALA A 94 16.82 -0.37 12.02
CA ALA A 94 16.29 0.47 13.09
C ALA A 94 15.32 -0.31 13.99
N LEU A 95 14.40 -1.08 13.39
CA LEU A 95 13.45 -1.91 14.15
C LEU A 95 14.14 -3.05 14.91
N LEU A 96 15.13 -3.70 14.31
CA LEU A 96 15.92 -4.74 14.97
C LEU A 96 16.78 -4.18 16.11
N LEU A 97 17.46 -3.06 15.87
CA LEU A 97 18.28 -2.41 16.89
C LEU A 97 17.42 -1.97 18.07
N HIS A 98 16.25 -1.40 17.82
CA HIS A 98 15.31 -1.05 18.88
C HIS A 98 14.84 -2.26 19.71
N ALA A 99 14.77 -3.45 19.10
CA ALA A 99 14.45 -4.69 19.84
C ALA A 99 15.56 -5.09 20.83
N GLU A 100 16.82 -4.79 20.52
CA GLU A 100 17.99 -5.19 21.31
C GLU A 100 18.46 -4.11 22.30
N THR A 101 18.17 -2.83 22.05
CA THR A 101 18.66 -1.73 22.89
C THR A 101 17.83 -1.54 24.17
N PRO A 102 18.43 -1.62 25.37
CA PRO A 102 17.73 -1.29 26.61
C PRO A 102 17.45 0.22 26.69
N VAL A 103 16.30 0.60 27.25
CA VAL A 103 15.91 2.01 27.48
C VAL A 103 16.87 2.62 28.51
N ARG A 104 17.69 3.60 28.09
CA ARG A 104 18.55 4.36 29.00
C ARG A 104 17.77 5.55 29.54
N LEU A 105 17.52 5.57 30.85
CA LEU A 105 16.80 6.65 31.55
C LEU A 105 17.70 7.76 32.08
N ASP A 106 19.00 7.71 31.81
CA ASP A 106 20.00 8.50 32.57
C ASP A 106 20.03 10.00 32.21
N GLY A 107 19.27 10.46 31.21
CA GLY A 107 19.32 11.83 30.68
C GLY A 107 18.50 12.90 31.42
N ARG A 108 17.56 12.53 32.31
CA ARG A 108 16.73 13.49 33.07
C ARG A 108 17.15 13.47 34.53
N GLY A 109 18.04 14.40 34.92
CA GLY A 109 18.75 14.51 36.21
C GLY A 109 17.92 14.65 37.50
N ALA A 110 16.69 14.13 37.55
CA ALA A 110 15.82 14.11 38.72
C ALA A 110 15.45 12.68 39.20
N HIS A 111 15.82 11.61 38.48
CA HIS A 111 15.26 10.27 38.73
C HIS A 111 16.10 9.32 39.61
N HIS A 112 17.36 9.62 39.90
CA HIS A 112 18.18 8.72 40.74
C HIS A 112 17.76 8.68 42.22
N THR A 113 17.05 9.70 42.70
CA THR A 113 16.46 9.70 44.07
C THR A 113 15.12 8.97 44.12
N SER A 114 14.27 9.11 43.10
CA SER A 114 12.99 8.39 43.01
C SER A 114 13.14 6.90 42.71
N SER A 115 14.26 6.47 42.08
CA SER A 115 14.50 5.06 41.74
C SER A 115 14.66 4.13 42.96
N ARG A 116 15.01 4.69 44.12
CA ARG A 116 15.14 3.95 45.38
C ARG A 116 13.83 3.85 46.17
N LEU A 117 12.89 4.76 45.91
CA LEU A 117 11.62 4.87 46.65
C LEU A 117 10.46 4.14 45.95
N PHE A 118 10.47 4.04 44.62
CA PHE A 118 9.37 3.43 43.84
C PHE A 118 9.89 2.56 42.66
N PRO A 119 10.41 1.35 42.93
CA PRO A 119 10.95 0.47 41.88
C PRO A 119 9.92 0.09 40.80
N ASP A 120 8.66 -0.11 41.18
CA ASP A 120 7.59 -0.50 40.24
C ASP A 120 7.24 0.63 39.25
N SER A 121 7.28 1.89 39.71
CA SER A 121 7.03 3.05 38.85
C SER A 121 8.08 3.18 37.75
N LYS A 122 9.33 2.76 38.03
CA LYS A 122 10.42 2.81 37.07
C LYS A 122 10.19 1.81 35.93
N VAL A 123 9.83 0.57 36.26
CA VAL A 123 9.57 -0.48 35.26
C VAL A 123 8.40 -0.09 34.35
N GLN A 124 7.36 0.52 34.92
CA GLN A 124 6.22 0.99 34.15
C GLN A 124 6.58 2.14 33.20
N VAL A 125 7.38 3.11 33.66
CA VAL A 125 7.85 4.24 32.84
C VAL A 125 8.79 3.76 31.73
N GLU A 126 9.70 2.83 32.01
CA GLU A 126 10.59 2.23 30.99
C GLU A 126 9.78 1.50 29.91
N ALA A 127 8.78 0.72 30.31
CA ALA A 127 7.90 0.03 29.39
C ALA A 127 7.07 1.01 28.54
N GLU A 128 6.60 2.12 29.11
CA GLU A 128 5.87 3.15 28.38
C GLU A 128 6.76 3.87 27.36
N ILE A 129 7.98 4.25 27.74
CA ILE A 129 8.95 4.89 26.83
C ILE A 129 9.34 3.94 25.70
N TYR A 130 9.61 2.66 26.02
CA TYR A 130 9.89 1.64 25.02
C TYR A 130 8.73 1.54 24.02
N ARG A 131 7.49 1.51 24.53
CA ARG A 131 6.32 1.41 23.67
C ARG A 131 6.14 2.64 22.79
N ALA A 132 6.24 3.83 23.36
CA ALA A 132 6.14 5.09 22.61
C ALA A 132 7.20 5.17 21.50
N THR A 133 8.43 4.76 21.79
CA THR A 133 9.54 4.70 20.83
C THR A 133 9.26 3.71 19.70
N LYS A 134 8.75 2.52 20.02
CA LYS A 134 8.37 1.53 19.01
C LYS A 134 7.27 2.04 18.09
N ALA A 135 6.23 2.67 18.67
CA ALA A 135 5.12 3.24 17.92
C ALA A 135 5.59 4.35 16.97
N SER A 136 6.48 5.23 17.44
CA SER A 136 7.01 6.34 16.63
C SER A 136 7.87 5.82 15.47
N LEU A 137 8.71 4.81 15.70
CA LEU A 137 9.47 4.15 14.63
C LEU A 137 8.55 3.53 13.56
N LEU A 138 7.54 2.78 13.97
CA LEU A 138 6.58 2.17 13.03
C LEU A 138 5.86 3.26 12.21
N ALA A 139 5.46 4.36 12.85
CA ALA A 139 4.82 5.50 12.18
C ALA A 139 5.74 6.16 11.14
N VAL A 140 7.02 6.40 11.48
CA VAL A 140 8.00 6.98 10.54
C VAL A 140 8.24 6.07 9.34
N VAL A 141 8.42 4.77 9.57
CA VAL A 141 8.61 3.81 8.47
C VAL A 141 7.37 3.73 7.58
N ALA A 142 6.16 3.70 8.16
CA ALA A 142 4.91 3.70 7.42
C ALA A 142 4.74 4.97 6.57
N ALA A 143 5.07 6.14 7.13
CA ALA A 143 5.01 7.42 6.42
C ALA A 143 5.97 7.47 5.23
N HIS A 144 7.21 7.00 5.40
CA HIS A 144 8.17 6.90 4.29
C HIS A 144 7.69 5.94 3.19
N ALA A 145 7.20 4.75 3.58
CA ALA A 145 6.68 3.77 2.63
C ALA A 145 5.52 4.36 1.80
N LEU A 146 4.59 5.04 2.46
CA LEU A 146 3.46 5.70 1.81
C LEU A 146 3.90 6.83 0.87
N LEU A 147 4.84 7.67 1.30
CA LEU A 147 5.38 8.76 0.46
C LEU A 147 6.03 8.20 -0.81
N MET A 148 6.85 7.15 -0.68
CA MET A 148 7.51 6.50 -1.80
C MET A 148 6.51 5.81 -2.75
N ALA A 149 5.52 5.11 -2.20
CA ALA A 149 4.45 4.48 -2.98
C ALA A 149 3.64 5.51 -3.78
N PHE A 150 3.28 6.62 -3.15
CA PHE A 150 2.56 7.72 -3.80
C PHE A 150 3.38 8.36 -4.93
N ALA A 151 4.67 8.60 -4.71
CA ALA A 151 5.58 9.12 -5.74
C ALA A 151 5.67 8.20 -6.96
N LEU A 152 5.77 6.88 -6.75
CA LEU A 152 5.77 5.89 -7.83
C LEU A 152 4.44 5.90 -8.60
N LYS A 153 3.31 6.02 -7.90
CA LYS A 153 1.98 6.10 -8.53
C LYS A 153 1.83 7.36 -9.39
N LEU A 154 2.29 8.51 -8.91
CA LEU A 154 2.30 9.76 -9.69
C LEU A 154 3.19 9.64 -10.93
N LYS A 155 4.33 8.96 -10.83
CA LYS A 155 5.21 8.70 -11.97
C LYS A 155 4.52 7.81 -13.02
N MET A 156 3.88 6.73 -12.59
CA MET A 156 3.13 5.83 -13.47
C MET A 156 2.00 6.58 -14.22
N THR A 157 1.22 7.37 -13.49
CA THR A 157 0.11 8.15 -14.08
C THR A 157 0.58 9.26 -15.01
N SER A 158 1.72 9.90 -14.73
CA SER A 158 2.28 10.92 -15.63
C SER A 158 2.85 10.31 -16.93
N ALA A 159 3.46 9.12 -16.85
CA ALA A 159 3.91 8.36 -18.02
C ALA A 159 2.74 7.99 -18.96
N LEU A 160 1.60 7.61 -18.38
CA LEU A 160 0.34 7.36 -19.07
C LEU A 160 -0.17 8.60 -19.81
N ARG A 161 -0.30 9.75 -19.11
CA ARG A 161 -0.82 11.00 -19.71
C ARG A 161 0.04 11.48 -20.89
N ARG A 162 1.36 11.39 -20.78
CA ARG A 162 2.27 11.77 -21.88
C ARG A 162 2.07 10.92 -23.13
N ARG A 163 1.70 9.64 -22.99
CA ARG A 163 1.46 8.75 -24.13
C ARG A 163 0.09 8.99 -24.75
N ALA A 164 -0.95 9.23 -23.95
CA ALA A 164 -2.26 9.64 -24.47
C ALA A 164 -2.13 10.88 -25.38
N ALA A 165 -1.35 11.88 -24.94
CA ALA A 165 -1.04 13.06 -25.75
C ALA A 165 -0.23 12.74 -27.02
N ALA A 166 0.74 11.83 -26.96
CA ALA A 166 1.54 11.43 -28.14
C ALA A 166 0.76 10.56 -29.15
N GLY A 167 -0.22 9.77 -28.70
CA GLY A 167 -1.08 8.95 -29.56
C GLY A 167 -2.04 9.78 -30.40
N LEU A 168 -2.60 10.85 -29.82
CA LEU A 168 -3.44 11.82 -30.53
C LEU A 168 -2.67 12.55 -31.64
N GLY A 169 -1.39 12.90 -31.41
CA GLY A 169 -0.55 13.56 -32.43
C GLY A 169 -0.09 12.65 -33.58
N ARG A 170 -0.26 11.32 -33.47
CA ARG A 170 0.09 10.35 -34.52
C ARG A 170 -1.09 10.03 -35.44
N ALA A 171 -2.33 10.24 -34.99
CA ALA A 171 -3.54 10.05 -35.81
C ALA A 171 -3.71 11.14 -36.88
N ASP A 172 -3.22 12.36 -36.62
CA ASP A 172 -3.27 13.47 -37.60
C ASP A 172 -2.21 13.37 -38.72
N GLN A 173 -1.19 12.51 -38.58
CA GLN A 173 -0.14 12.37 -39.60
C GLN A 173 -0.43 11.29 -40.66
N SER A 174 -1.47 10.46 -40.50
CA SER A 174 -1.79 9.41 -41.47
C SER A 174 -2.82 9.80 -42.55
N ASN A 175 -3.35 11.02 -42.55
CA ASN A 175 -4.39 11.48 -43.49
C ASN A 175 -3.93 12.55 -44.52
N GLY A 176 -2.62 12.77 -44.66
CA GLY A 176 -2.07 13.90 -45.43
C GLY A 176 -1.31 13.55 -46.73
N ALA A 177 -1.60 12.43 -47.41
CA ALA A 177 -0.96 12.10 -48.69
C ALA A 177 -1.98 11.71 -49.76
N GLY A 178 -2.46 12.70 -50.52
CA GLY A 178 -3.30 12.49 -51.70
C GLY A 178 -2.77 13.29 -52.89
N MET A 179 -2.16 12.60 -53.86
CA MET A 179 -2.70 12.50 -55.24
C MET A 179 -1.84 11.52 -56.07
N PRO A 180 -2.39 10.44 -56.66
CA PRO A 180 -1.67 9.54 -57.56
C PRO A 180 -1.99 9.81 -59.05
N THR A 181 -0.96 9.78 -59.90
CA THR A 181 -1.05 9.70 -61.38
C THR A 181 -1.18 8.24 -61.85
N PRO A 182 -1.88 7.91 -62.96
CA PRO A 182 -2.12 6.54 -63.42
C PRO A 182 -1.12 6.12 -64.54
N PRO A 183 -1.14 4.89 -65.11
CA PRO A 183 -0.21 3.82 -64.74
C PRO A 183 0.70 3.34 -65.89
N ALA A 184 1.85 2.74 -65.55
CA ALA A 184 2.61 1.91 -66.48
C ALA A 184 2.92 0.54 -65.86
N PHE A 185 2.46 -0.47 -66.58
CA PHE A 185 2.58 -1.93 -66.47
C PHE A 185 3.87 -2.50 -65.81
N GLY A 186 3.69 -3.52 -64.95
CA GLY A 186 4.76 -4.48 -64.62
C GLY A 186 4.57 -5.32 -63.34
N SER A 187 3.98 -6.51 -63.49
CA SER A 187 4.17 -7.76 -62.69
C SER A 187 3.91 -7.81 -61.15
N HIS A 188 2.99 -8.72 -60.78
CA HIS A 188 2.71 -9.39 -59.48
C HIS A 188 3.92 -10.08 -58.80
N PRO A 189 3.85 -10.64 -57.55
CA PRO A 189 2.67 -10.91 -56.69
C PRO A 189 2.79 -10.57 -55.17
N SER A 190 1.62 -10.61 -54.50
CA SER A 190 1.37 -11.00 -53.09
C SER A 190 2.25 -10.43 -51.95
N SER A 191 1.69 -9.50 -51.18
CA SER A 191 1.79 -9.55 -49.71
C SER A 191 0.57 -8.90 -49.07
N THR A 192 -0.15 -9.70 -48.29
CA THR A 192 -1.13 -9.25 -47.30
C THR A 192 -0.45 -8.32 -46.32
N SER A 193 -0.93 -7.08 -46.26
CA SER A 193 -0.49 -6.06 -45.30
C SER A 193 -0.88 -6.47 -43.87
N SER A 194 -0.01 -7.22 -43.21
CA SER A 194 0.05 -7.20 -41.75
C SER A 194 0.73 -5.89 -41.35
N ALA A 195 0.06 -5.13 -40.47
CA ALA A 195 0.68 -3.99 -39.80
C ALA A 195 2.02 -4.43 -39.18
N PRO A 196 3.05 -3.57 -39.15
CA PRO A 196 4.31 -3.92 -38.51
C PRO A 196 4.07 -4.10 -37.01
N SER A 197 3.88 -5.35 -36.60
CA SER A 197 4.01 -5.79 -35.22
C SER A 197 5.45 -5.51 -34.82
N ALA A 198 5.71 -4.34 -34.22
CA ALA A 198 7.00 -4.03 -33.62
C ALA A 198 7.35 -5.18 -32.66
N SER A 199 8.32 -6.00 -33.04
CA SER A 199 8.83 -7.09 -32.22
C SER A 199 9.58 -6.48 -31.04
N PHE A 200 8.87 -6.27 -29.93
CA PHE A 200 9.46 -5.85 -28.67
C PHE A 200 10.29 -7.00 -28.08
N SER A 201 11.61 -6.85 -28.03
CA SER A 201 12.50 -7.69 -27.24
C SER A 201 12.67 -7.06 -25.86
N LEU A 202 11.90 -7.53 -24.87
CA LEU A 202 12.22 -7.28 -23.47
C LEU A 202 13.40 -8.17 -23.09
N SER A 203 14.36 -7.64 -22.32
CA SER A 203 15.44 -8.46 -21.75
C SER A 203 15.10 -8.80 -20.29
N PRO A 204 15.41 -10.02 -19.80
CA PRO A 204 15.27 -10.36 -18.38
C PRO A 204 15.99 -9.39 -17.43
N SER A 205 17.06 -8.74 -17.91
CA SER A 205 17.79 -7.70 -17.19
C SER A 205 16.96 -6.46 -16.85
N ASP A 206 15.86 -6.23 -17.57
CA ASP A 206 15.04 -5.00 -17.43
C ASP A 206 14.04 -5.10 -16.27
N LEU A 207 13.78 -6.32 -15.77
CA LEU A 207 12.98 -6.58 -14.57
C LEU A 207 13.90 -6.77 -13.35
N LEU A 208 13.81 -5.85 -12.38
CA LEU A 208 14.57 -5.91 -11.12
C LEU A 208 16.07 -6.17 -11.34
N CYS A 209 16.66 -5.56 -12.38
CA CYS A 209 18.07 -5.71 -12.72
C CYS A 209 18.51 -7.19 -12.94
N GLY A 210 17.61 -8.05 -13.43
CA GLY A 210 17.89 -9.46 -13.67
C GLY A 210 17.67 -10.38 -12.47
N LEU A 211 17.16 -9.86 -11.34
CA LEU A 211 16.82 -10.66 -10.16
C LEU A 211 15.47 -11.36 -10.28
N ALA A 212 14.66 -11.04 -11.29
CA ALA A 212 13.37 -11.68 -11.52
C ALA A 212 13.55 -13.10 -12.11
N PRO A 213 12.94 -14.15 -11.51
CA PRO A 213 12.95 -15.49 -12.08
C PRO A 213 12.42 -15.53 -13.52
N SER A 214 12.95 -16.41 -14.36
CA SER A 214 12.55 -16.53 -15.78
C SER A 214 11.05 -16.81 -15.98
N ALA A 215 10.40 -17.50 -15.03
CA ALA A 215 8.96 -17.72 -15.02
C ALA A 215 8.15 -16.41 -14.87
N VAL A 216 8.64 -15.47 -14.07
CA VAL A 216 8.05 -14.14 -13.88
C VAL A 216 8.17 -13.32 -15.16
N PHE A 217 9.33 -13.38 -15.80
CA PHE A 217 9.58 -12.72 -17.07
C PHE A 217 8.65 -13.25 -18.18
N ASN A 218 8.42 -14.57 -18.22
CA ASN A 218 7.48 -15.19 -19.16
C ASN A 218 6.04 -14.79 -18.89
N ASN A 219 5.61 -14.73 -17.62
CA ASN A 219 4.28 -14.22 -17.25
C ASN A 219 4.12 -12.74 -17.60
N TYR A 220 5.16 -11.93 -17.41
CA TYR A 220 5.16 -10.53 -17.82
C TYR A 220 5.02 -10.36 -19.34
N CYS A 221 5.82 -11.11 -20.11
CA CYS A 221 5.73 -11.12 -21.57
C CYS A 221 4.36 -11.63 -22.06
N ALA A 222 3.80 -12.66 -21.42
CA ALA A 222 2.47 -13.18 -21.71
C ALA A 222 1.39 -12.12 -21.41
N MET A 223 1.46 -11.44 -20.27
CA MET A 223 0.53 -10.39 -19.89
C MET A 223 0.59 -9.19 -20.87
N LEU A 224 1.79 -8.76 -21.24
CA LEU A 224 1.99 -7.68 -22.22
C LEU A 224 1.52 -8.06 -23.63
N ARG A 225 1.50 -9.35 -23.98
CA ARG A 225 0.99 -9.87 -25.26
C ARG A 225 -0.53 -10.07 -25.25
N LEU A 226 -1.11 -10.52 -24.14
CA LEU A 226 -2.55 -10.80 -24.02
C LEU A 226 -3.40 -9.52 -23.91
N GLU A 227 -2.84 -8.45 -23.35
CA GLU A 227 -3.56 -7.20 -23.11
C GLU A 227 -3.14 -6.05 -24.03
N GLY A 228 -2.64 -6.31 -25.25
CA GLY A 228 -2.13 -5.28 -26.16
C GLY A 228 -3.06 -4.09 -26.47
N SER A 229 -4.35 -4.16 -26.10
CA SER A 229 -5.35 -3.09 -26.20
C SER A 229 -5.69 -2.39 -24.87
N SER A 230 -5.17 -2.84 -23.73
CA SER A 230 -5.47 -2.26 -22.41
C SER A 230 -4.56 -1.05 -22.12
N PRO A 231 -5.09 0.06 -21.58
CA PRO A 231 -4.29 1.22 -21.18
C PRO A 231 -3.18 0.87 -20.19
N ALA A 232 -3.41 -0.12 -19.33
CA ALA A 232 -2.48 -0.58 -18.30
C ALA A 232 -1.30 -1.36 -18.90
N ALA A 233 -1.56 -2.29 -19.83
CA ALA A 233 -0.52 -3.03 -20.54
C ALA A 233 0.35 -2.09 -21.39
N MET A 234 -0.26 -1.10 -22.03
CA MET A 234 0.49 -0.06 -22.77
C MET A 234 1.36 0.83 -21.85
N ALA A 235 0.94 1.05 -20.60
CA ALA A 235 1.73 1.72 -19.57
C ALA A 235 2.96 0.91 -19.20
N LEU A 236 2.75 -0.38 -18.95
CA LEU A 236 3.81 -1.33 -18.59
C LEU A 236 4.84 -1.48 -19.71
N GLN A 237 4.40 -1.58 -20.98
CA GLN A 237 5.31 -1.63 -22.13
C GLN A 237 6.21 -0.39 -22.21
N ARG A 238 5.67 0.80 -21.90
CA ARG A 238 6.47 2.03 -21.89
C ARG A 238 7.44 2.07 -20.71
N LEU A 239 6.97 1.77 -19.51
CA LEU A 239 7.84 1.70 -18.34
C LEU A 239 8.97 0.70 -18.57
N ALA A 240 8.67 -0.43 -19.19
CA ALA A 240 9.68 -1.41 -19.57
C ALA A 240 10.67 -0.86 -20.63
N SER A 241 10.19 -0.14 -21.65
CA SER A 241 11.08 0.52 -22.62
C SER A 241 11.99 1.60 -22.01
N GLU A 242 11.61 2.15 -20.85
CA GLU A 242 12.40 3.12 -20.08
C GLU A 242 13.24 2.45 -18.97
N GLY A 243 13.29 1.11 -18.88
CA GLY A 243 14.00 0.36 -17.84
C GLY A 243 13.36 0.45 -16.44
N LEU A 244 12.09 0.83 -16.39
CA LEU A 244 11.28 1.10 -15.19
C LEU A 244 10.19 0.03 -14.97
N ALA A 245 10.36 -1.18 -15.53
CA ALA A 245 9.39 -2.27 -15.39
C ALA A 245 9.13 -2.68 -13.94
N TRP A 246 10.08 -2.42 -13.03
CA TRP A 246 9.99 -2.70 -11.59
C TRP A 246 9.09 -1.73 -10.81
N VAL A 247 8.76 -0.56 -11.37
CA VAL A 247 8.04 0.53 -10.67
C VAL A 247 6.71 0.08 -10.06
N PRO A 248 5.84 -0.65 -10.78
CA PRO A 248 4.57 -1.15 -10.23
C PRO A 248 4.77 -2.15 -9.10
N THR A 249 5.72 -3.08 -9.23
CA THR A 249 6.03 -4.10 -8.22
C THR A 249 6.48 -3.44 -6.91
N ILE A 250 7.47 -2.55 -6.97
CA ILE A 250 7.98 -1.86 -5.78
C ILE A 250 6.91 -0.94 -5.19
N GLY A 251 6.11 -0.25 -6.04
CA GLY A 251 5.00 0.58 -5.58
C GLY A 251 3.95 -0.21 -4.82
N ASN A 252 3.60 -1.40 -5.30
CA ASN A 252 2.68 -2.31 -4.62
C ASN A 252 3.26 -2.80 -3.29
N LEU A 253 4.53 -3.22 -3.27
CA LEU A 253 5.19 -3.68 -2.05
C LEU A 253 5.21 -2.57 -0.98
N LEU A 254 5.58 -1.35 -1.34
CA LEU A 254 5.59 -0.20 -0.43
C LEU A 254 4.17 0.14 0.09
N THR A 255 3.16 0.05 -0.77
CA THR A 255 1.75 0.27 -0.38
C THR A 255 1.30 -0.78 0.64
N LEU A 256 1.60 -2.06 0.38
CA LEU A 256 1.27 -3.16 1.29
C LEU A 256 2.03 -3.03 2.61
N THR A 257 3.30 -2.67 2.58
CA THR A 257 4.11 -2.40 3.78
C THR A 257 3.53 -1.25 4.60
N ALA A 258 3.12 -0.15 3.96
CA ALA A 258 2.50 0.99 4.66
C ALA A 258 1.19 0.58 5.36
N VAL A 259 0.33 -0.19 4.69
CA VAL A 259 -0.92 -0.70 5.27
C VAL A 259 -0.64 -1.67 6.41
N ALA A 260 0.30 -2.61 6.23
CA ALA A 260 0.68 -3.58 7.24
C ALA A 260 1.24 -2.91 8.51
N LEU A 261 2.13 -1.92 8.35
CA LEU A 261 2.66 -1.13 9.47
C LEU A 261 1.57 -0.28 10.13
N GLY A 262 0.62 0.25 9.37
CA GLY A 262 -0.54 0.97 9.91
C GLY A 262 -1.43 0.07 10.77
N ILE A 263 -1.70 -1.16 10.32
CA ILE A 263 -2.44 -2.16 11.10
C ILE A 263 -1.64 -2.56 12.35
N ALA A 264 -0.34 -2.80 12.22
CA ALA A 264 0.52 -3.13 13.34
C ALA A 264 0.56 -2.00 14.39
N LEU A 265 0.62 -0.74 13.94
CA LEU A 265 0.56 0.43 14.81
C LEU A 265 -0.82 0.55 15.50
N ASN A 266 -1.91 0.30 14.77
CA ASN A 266 -3.25 0.29 15.36
C ASN A 266 -3.40 -0.77 16.45
N ALA A 267 -2.95 -2.00 16.18
CA ALA A 267 -2.93 -3.08 17.16
C ALA A 267 -2.04 -2.73 18.36
N PHE A 268 -0.90 -2.06 18.11
CA PHE A 268 0.03 -1.68 19.15
C PHE A 268 -0.50 -0.58 20.08
N LEU A 269 -1.20 0.42 19.53
CA LEU A 269 -1.73 1.54 20.30
C LEU A 269 -3.05 1.20 21.01
N ASN A 270 -3.91 0.42 20.36
CA ASN A 270 -5.30 0.21 20.80
C ASN A 270 -5.57 -1.22 21.29
N GLY A 271 -4.64 -2.16 21.14
CA GLY A 271 -4.87 -3.60 21.35
C GLY A 271 -4.75 -4.12 22.79
N GLY A 272 -4.56 -3.27 23.80
CA GLY A 272 -4.36 -3.75 25.17
C GLY A 272 -3.00 -4.45 25.36
N SER A 273 -2.48 -4.40 26.59
CA SER A 273 -1.09 -4.69 26.94
C SER A 273 -0.60 -6.12 26.63
N GLY A 274 0.39 -6.25 25.75
CA GLY A 274 1.24 -7.45 25.66
C GLY A 274 1.54 -7.83 24.21
N GLY A 275 2.79 -7.62 23.77
CA GLY A 275 3.21 -7.87 22.39
C GLY A 275 3.01 -9.33 21.94
N LEU A 276 3.17 -9.55 20.63
CA LEU A 276 3.05 -10.82 19.90
C LEU A 276 3.74 -12.06 20.51
N ALA A 277 4.54 -11.93 21.57
CA ALA A 277 5.24 -13.02 22.26
C ALA A 277 4.53 -13.55 23.53
N SER A 278 3.42 -12.95 23.99
CA SER A 278 2.59 -13.47 25.09
C SER A 278 1.23 -13.99 24.64
N SER A 279 1.11 -14.36 23.35
CA SER A 279 -0.13 -14.70 22.62
C SER A 279 -0.86 -15.98 23.06
N ALA A 280 -0.63 -16.46 24.28
CA ALA A 280 -1.34 -17.63 24.82
C ALA A 280 -2.12 -17.37 26.13
N SER A 281 -1.95 -16.24 26.84
CA SER A 281 -2.57 -16.13 28.18
C SER A 281 -3.13 -14.78 28.65
N ALA A 282 -3.24 -13.74 27.80
CA ALA A 282 -4.04 -12.56 28.16
C ALA A 282 -4.57 -11.90 26.88
N GLY A 283 -5.87 -11.65 26.81
CA GLY A 283 -6.59 -11.21 25.61
C GLY A 283 -6.05 -9.90 24.99
N GLY A 284 -5.18 -10.04 24.00
CA GLY A 284 -4.69 -8.95 23.15
C GLY A 284 -5.71 -8.64 22.05
N GLY A 285 -6.34 -7.47 22.13
CA GLY A 285 -7.27 -6.96 21.12
C GLY A 285 -6.57 -6.61 19.81
N VAL A 286 -7.33 -6.64 18.71
CA VAL A 286 -6.82 -6.43 17.33
C VAL A 286 -6.67 -4.92 16.97
N GLY A 287 -6.69 -4.05 17.98
CA GLY A 287 -6.70 -2.60 17.83
C GLY A 287 -8.11 -2.03 17.59
N ALA A 288 -8.21 -0.73 17.35
CA ALA A 288 -9.48 -0.05 17.11
C ALA A 288 -10.03 -0.46 15.73
N PRO A 289 -11.20 -1.11 15.63
CA PRO A 289 -11.69 -1.67 14.39
C PRO A 289 -11.99 -0.61 13.32
N GLU A 290 -12.33 0.62 13.71
CA GLU A 290 -12.60 1.74 12.81
C GLU A 290 -11.37 2.25 12.05
N ALA A 291 -10.15 1.98 12.53
CA ALA A 291 -8.93 2.42 11.88
C ALA A 291 -8.78 1.87 10.45
N ILE A 292 -9.39 0.71 10.15
CA ILE A 292 -9.35 0.12 8.82
C ILE A 292 -10.01 0.99 7.76
N PHE A 293 -11.01 1.81 8.12
CA PHE A 293 -11.66 2.71 7.16
C PHE A 293 -10.73 3.83 6.69
N MET A 294 -9.73 4.19 7.50
CA MET A 294 -8.69 5.16 7.12
C MET A 294 -7.53 4.51 6.37
N LEU A 295 -7.20 3.24 6.68
CA LEU A 295 -6.07 2.53 6.07
C LEU A 295 -6.43 1.88 4.72
N ALA A 296 -7.64 1.33 4.57
CA ALA A 296 -8.06 0.63 3.36
C ALA A 296 -8.01 1.47 2.07
N PRO A 297 -8.35 2.78 2.07
CA PRO A 297 -8.19 3.63 0.88
C PRO A 297 -6.77 3.70 0.34
N LEU A 298 -5.73 3.46 1.16
CA LEU A 298 -4.34 3.41 0.68
C LEU A 298 -4.13 2.31 -0.37
N LEU A 299 -4.92 1.22 -0.32
CA LEU A 299 -4.86 0.14 -1.31
C LEU A 299 -5.35 0.58 -2.70
N LEU A 300 -5.95 1.76 -2.86
CA LEU A 300 -6.22 2.36 -4.17
C LEU A 300 -4.96 2.79 -4.92
N LEU A 301 -3.81 2.84 -4.22
CA LEU A 301 -2.50 3.06 -4.82
C LEU A 301 -1.97 1.82 -5.55
N LEU A 302 -2.50 0.62 -5.24
CA LEU A 302 -2.11 -0.61 -5.94
C LEU A 302 -2.29 -0.47 -7.45
N SER A 303 -1.35 -1.06 -8.18
CA SER A 303 -1.28 -1.09 -9.64
C SER A 303 -1.24 -2.53 -10.14
N GLN A 304 -1.72 -2.74 -11.36
CA GLN A 304 -1.53 -4.00 -12.06
C GLN A 304 -0.03 -4.31 -12.19
N ASP A 305 0.36 -5.51 -11.79
CA ASP A 305 1.75 -5.93 -11.77
C ASP A 305 1.83 -7.45 -11.98
N PRO A 306 2.69 -7.97 -12.87
CA PRO A 306 2.85 -9.41 -13.10
C PRO A 306 3.22 -10.24 -11.86
N LEU A 307 3.88 -9.62 -10.88
CA LEU A 307 4.49 -10.30 -9.76
C LEU A 307 3.53 -10.42 -8.58
N VAL A 308 3.04 -9.28 -8.11
CA VAL A 308 2.24 -9.24 -6.88
C VAL A 308 0.75 -9.37 -7.19
N LEU A 309 0.26 -8.74 -8.27
CA LEU A 309 -1.17 -8.60 -8.56
C LEU A 309 -1.48 -8.77 -10.06
N PRO A 310 -1.24 -9.97 -10.63
CA PRO A 310 -1.40 -10.20 -12.07
C PRO A 310 -2.85 -10.06 -12.53
N GLY A 311 -3.80 -10.36 -11.65
CA GLY A 311 -5.22 -10.30 -11.95
C GLY A 311 -5.88 -8.95 -11.68
N LEU A 312 -5.16 -7.93 -11.18
CA LEU A 312 -5.73 -6.64 -10.81
C LEU A 312 -5.72 -5.66 -11.98
N SER A 313 -6.85 -5.48 -12.64
CA SER A 313 -7.05 -4.47 -13.69
C SER A 313 -7.61 -3.15 -13.13
N GLU A 314 -7.61 -2.07 -13.93
CA GLU A 314 -8.19 -0.78 -13.54
C GLU A 314 -9.69 -0.90 -13.18
N ARG A 315 -10.40 -1.88 -13.75
CA ARG A 315 -11.79 -2.15 -13.37
C ARG A 315 -11.87 -2.59 -11.91
N GLN A 316 -10.98 -3.47 -11.48
CA GLN A 316 -11.02 -4.12 -10.16
C GLN A 316 -10.39 -3.28 -9.04
N ARG A 317 -10.13 -1.99 -9.29
CA ARG A 317 -9.40 -1.09 -8.38
C ARG A 317 -10.01 -0.95 -6.99
N TYR A 318 -11.34 -1.12 -6.87
CA TYR A 318 -12.05 -1.04 -5.59
C TYR A 318 -12.10 -2.36 -4.82
N ALA A 319 -11.70 -3.49 -5.43
CA ALA A 319 -11.74 -4.80 -4.77
C ALA A 319 -10.75 -4.92 -3.60
N PRO A 320 -9.47 -4.49 -3.71
CA PRO A 320 -8.53 -4.62 -2.60
C PRO A 320 -8.90 -3.81 -1.34
N PRO A 321 -9.31 -2.52 -1.42
CA PRO A 321 -9.81 -1.79 -0.24
C PRO A 321 -10.99 -2.50 0.42
N GLN A 322 -11.98 -2.95 -0.37
CA GLN A 322 -13.14 -3.65 0.17
C GLN A 322 -12.76 -4.97 0.84
N LEU A 323 -11.84 -5.73 0.22
CA LEU A 323 -11.33 -6.99 0.78
C LEU A 323 -10.62 -6.75 2.10
N ALA A 324 -9.82 -5.69 2.20
CA ALA A 324 -9.13 -5.33 3.43
C ALA A 324 -10.12 -4.95 4.54
N ILE A 325 -11.14 -4.14 4.25
CA ILE A 325 -12.19 -3.78 5.23
C ILE A 325 -12.91 -5.05 5.72
N SER A 326 -13.43 -5.85 4.78
CA SER A 326 -14.24 -7.03 5.09
C SER A 326 -13.42 -8.09 5.84
N GLY A 327 -12.21 -8.37 5.36
CA GLY A 327 -11.31 -9.35 5.92
C GLY A 327 -10.78 -8.94 7.29
N TYR A 328 -10.38 -7.67 7.47
CA TYR A 328 -9.89 -7.17 8.75
C TYR A 328 -10.99 -7.15 9.80
N LEU A 329 -12.18 -6.62 9.52
CA LEU A 329 -13.27 -6.57 10.50
C LEU A 329 -13.72 -7.97 10.93
N LEU A 330 -13.82 -8.91 9.97
CA LEU A 330 -14.14 -10.30 10.28
C LEU A 330 -13.03 -10.95 11.12
N ALA A 331 -11.78 -10.85 10.70
CA ALA A 331 -10.66 -11.46 11.43
C ALA A 331 -10.49 -10.85 12.83
N ALA A 332 -10.56 -9.52 12.94
CA ALA A 332 -10.47 -8.80 14.20
C ALA A 332 -11.58 -9.22 15.17
N GLY A 333 -12.82 -9.24 14.68
CA GLY A 333 -13.97 -9.61 15.49
C GLY A 333 -13.95 -11.08 15.92
N VAL A 334 -13.54 -11.99 15.04
CA VAL A 334 -13.39 -13.42 15.37
C VAL A 334 -12.30 -13.62 16.42
N VAL A 335 -11.14 -12.97 16.25
CA VAL A 335 -10.03 -13.08 17.21
C VAL A 335 -10.46 -12.52 18.57
N ALA A 336 -11.14 -11.37 18.61
CA ALA A 336 -11.65 -10.79 19.85
C ALA A 336 -12.68 -11.69 20.55
N ALA A 337 -13.66 -12.22 19.81
CA ALA A 337 -14.67 -13.13 20.36
C ALA A 337 -14.05 -14.44 20.91
N VAL A 338 -13.05 -14.98 20.21
CA VAL A 338 -12.31 -16.17 20.69
C VAL A 338 -11.47 -15.83 21.93
N ALA A 339 -10.81 -14.67 21.94
CA ALA A 339 -10.00 -14.24 23.07
C ALA A 339 -10.84 -14.04 24.34
N ASP A 340 -12.06 -13.48 24.23
CA ASP A 340 -12.99 -13.32 25.36
C ASP A 340 -13.39 -14.69 25.97
N VAL A 341 -13.69 -15.68 25.12
CA VAL A 341 -13.99 -17.05 25.57
C VAL A 341 -12.79 -17.73 26.24
N LEU A 342 -11.59 -17.53 25.70
CA LEU A 342 -10.38 -18.11 26.27
C LEU A 342 -10.04 -17.47 27.62
N ALA A 343 -10.18 -16.14 27.74
CA ALA A 343 -9.97 -15.42 28.98
C ALA A 343 -10.95 -15.88 30.08
N GLY A 344 -12.24 -16.01 29.75
CA GLY A 344 -13.25 -16.52 30.68
C GLY A 344 -13.04 -17.97 31.15
N ARG A 345 -12.30 -18.79 30.39
CA ARG A 345 -11.92 -20.16 30.81
C ARG A 345 -10.71 -20.20 31.75
N VAL A 346 -9.79 -19.24 31.63
CA VAL A 346 -8.53 -19.23 32.39
C VAL A 346 -8.69 -18.49 33.72
N GLY A 347 -9.52 -17.45 33.78
CA GLY A 347 -9.67 -16.60 34.96
C GLY A 347 -10.67 -17.08 36.02
N GLY A 348 -11.57 -18.01 35.71
CA GLY A 348 -12.67 -18.40 36.61
C GLY A 348 -13.68 -17.28 36.91
N GLU A 349 -13.39 -16.04 36.52
CA GLU A 349 -14.27 -14.89 36.63
C GLU A 349 -15.33 -14.92 35.52
N GLU A 350 -16.60 -14.85 35.91
CA GLU A 350 -17.76 -14.57 35.04
C GLU A 350 -17.73 -13.12 34.47
N GLY A 351 -16.56 -12.51 34.33
CA GLY A 351 -16.36 -11.08 34.08
C GLY A 351 -15.94 -10.71 32.64
N GLY A 352 -16.12 -11.59 31.66
CA GLY A 352 -15.93 -11.28 30.23
C GLY A 352 -17.20 -10.74 29.57
N ALA A 353 -17.14 -10.36 28.28
CA ALA A 353 -18.34 -9.91 27.54
C ALA A 353 -19.42 -11.02 27.48
N ALA A 354 -19.00 -12.29 27.46
CA ALA A 354 -19.89 -13.44 27.64
C ALA A 354 -20.65 -13.44 28.98
N GLY A 355 -20.00 -13.04 30.08
CA GLY A 355 -20.61 -12.94 31.40
C GLY A 355 -21.58 -11.77 31.51
N ALA A 356 -21.23 -10.62 30.92
CA ALA A 356 -22.13 -9.46 30.81
C ALA A 356 -23.38 -9.75 29.95
N ALA A 357 -23.25 -10.62 28.94
CA ALA A 357 -24.37 -11.09 28.14
C ALA A 357 -25.23 -12.15 28.86
N GLY A 358 -24.78 -12.70 29.99
CA GLY A 358 -25.47 -13.76 30.73
C GLY A 358 -25.52 -15.10 29.98
N LEU A 359 -24.68 -15.30 28.96
CA LEU A 359 -24.62 -16.54 28.18
C LEU A 359 -23.37 -17.35 28.56
N PRO A 360 -23.44 -18.69 28.55
CA PRO A 360 -22.24 -19.49 28.66
C PRO A 360 -21.29 -19.18 27.49
N PRO A 361 -19.96 -19.17 27.71
CA PRO A 361 -18.98 -18.63 26.77
C PRO A 361 -19.02 -19.33 25.40
N GLY A 362 -19.35 -20.62 25.36
CA GLY A 362 -19.54 -21.33 24.09
C GLY A 362 -20.74 -20.82 23.28
N LEU A 363 -21.87 -20.52 23.93
CA LEU A 363 -23.04 -19.97 23.24
C LEU A 363 -22.82 -18.51 22.83
N HIS A 364 -22.08 -17.74 23.61
CA HIS A 364 -21.68 -16.38 23.23
C HIS A 364 -20.86 -16.39 21.93
N LEU A 365 -19.83 -17.23 21.84
CA LEU A 365 -19.05 -17.37 20.60
C LEU A 365 -19.90 -17.84 19.42
N VAL A 366 -20.79 -18.82 19.62
CA VAL A 366 -21.71 -19.28 18.58
C VAL A 366 -22.65 -18.16 18.12
N LYS A 367 -23.14 -17.32 19.04
CA LYS A 367 -23.95 -16.14 18.73
C LYS A 367 -23.16 -15.18 17.83
N GLU A 368 -21.97 -14.76 18.26
CA GLU A 368 -21.13 -13.80 17.52
C GLU A 368 -20.75 -14.31 16.13
N LEU A 369 -20.27 -15.55 16.03
CA LEU A 369 -19.90 -16.16 14.76
C LEU A 369 -21.11 -16.43 13.86
N GLY A 370 -22.23 -16.87 14.45
CA GLY A 370 -23.48 -17.10 13.74
C GLY A 370 -24.03 -15.82 13.13
N LEU A 371 -24.03 -14.73 13.89
CA LEU A 371 -24.40 -13.41 13.39
C LEU A 371 -23.43 -12.96 12.28
N ALA A 372 -22.12 -13.05 12.49
CA ALA A 372 -21.14 -12.70 11.47
C ALA A 372 -21.35 -13.50 10.16
N ALA A 373 -21.66 -14.81 10.26
CA ALA A 373 -21.91 -15.67 9.13
C ALA A 373 -23.07 -15.21 8.24
N LEU A 374 -24.09 -14.55 8.81
CA LEU A 374 -25.21 -14.00 8.04
C LEU A 374 -24.78 -12.84 7.12
N ALA A 375 -23.74 -12.09 7.49
CA ALA A 375 -23.22 -10.98 6.67
C ALA A 375 -22.22 -11.44 5.60
N ILE A 376 -21.54 -12.59 5.76
CA ILE A 376 -20.50 -13.09 4.84
C ILE A 376 -20.96 -13.15 3.37
N PRO A 377 -22.16 -13.68 3.02
CA PRO A 377 -22.58 -13.76 1.62
C PRO A 377 -22.61 -12.41 0.91
N HIS A 378 -23.00 -11.33 1.61
CA HIS A 378 -23.06 -9.99 1.05
C HIS A 378 -21.67 -9.47 0.67
N HIS A 379 -20.69 -9.68 1.56
CA HIS A 379 -19.29 -9.32 1.30
C HIS A 379 -18.69 -10.13 0.15
N LEU A 380 -18.88 -11.45 0.13
CA LEU A 380 -18.33 -12.32 -0.92
C LEU A 380 -18.93 -12.03 -2.29
N LEU A 381 -20.25 -11.86 -2.37
CA LEU A 381 -20.93 -11.58 -3.63
C LEU A 381 -20.56 -10.20 -4.17
N PHE A 382 -20.36 -9.21 -3.30
CA PHE A 382 -19.89 -7.90 -3.73
C PHE A 382 -18.43 -7.91 -4.15
N LEU A 383 -17.55 -8.60 -3.42
CA LEU A 383 -16.16 -8.77 -3.82
C LEU A 383 -16.06 -9.46 -5.19
N HIS A 384 -16.89 -10.50 -5.41
CA HIS A 384 -16.99 -11.14 -6.71
C HIS A 384 -17.53 -10.20 -7.80
N TYR A 385 -18.49 -9.34 -7.47
CA TYR A 385 -19.00 -8.31 -8.37
C TYR A 385 -17.93 -7.27 -8.70
N LEU A 386 -17.21 -6.72 -7.72
CA LEU A 386 -16.07 -5.82 -7.93
C LEU A 386 -14.94 -6.50 -8.72
N TRP A 387 -14.80 -7.82 -8.62
CA TRP A 387 -13.80 -8.54 -9.38
C TRP A 387 -14.19 -8.75 -10.85
N THR A 388 -15.47 -9.03 -11.12
CA THR A 388 -15.91 -9.47 -12.46
C THR A 388 -16.68 -8.41 -13.23
N PHE A 389 -17.26 -7.41 -12.56
CA PHE A 389 -18.25 -6.46 -13.08
C PHE A 389 -19.40 -7.10 -13.85
N LYS A 390 -19.67 -8.39 -13.61
CA LYS A 390 -20.76 -9.12 -14.27
C LYS A 390 -22.02 -8.94 -13.45
N THR A 391 -23.05 -8.38 -14.08
CA THR A 391 -24.41 -8.33 -13.54
C THR A 391 -24.95 -9.76 -13.43
N ARG A 392 -25.24 -10.24 -12.22
CA ARG A 392 -25.95 -11.51 -11.99
C ARG A 392 -27.32 -11.24 -11.38
N ALA A 393 -28.26 -12.16 -11.59
CA ALA A 393 -29.64 -12.08 -11.09
C ALA A 393 -29.76 -11.96 -9.56
N TRP A 394 -28.69 -12.24 -8.82
CA TRP A 394 -28.64 -12.17 -7.35
C TRP A 394 -28.76 -10.76 -6.76
N GLY A 395 -28.69 -9.70 -7.57
CA GLY A 395 -28.74 -8.32 -7.07
C GLY A 395 -30.02 -7.96 -6.30
N LEU A 396 -31.18 -8.45 -6.74
CA LEU A 396 -32.45 -8.22 -6.03
C LEU A 396 -32.53 -9.05 -4.74
N LEU A 397 -32.09 -10.31 -4.79
CA LEU A 397 -32.09 -11.20 -3.63
C LEU A 397 -31.18 -10.65 -2.52
N LEU A 398 -30.00 -10.14 -2.89
CA LEU A 398 -29.05 -9.50 -1.97
C LEU A 398 -29.64 -8.25 -1.30
N LEU A 399 -30.40 -7.45 -2.04
CA LEU A 399 -31.05 -6.28 -1.47
C LEU A 399 -32.17 -6.68 -0.49
N LEU A 400 -32.95 -7.72 -0.83
CA LEU A 400 -33.99 -8.25 0.05
C LEU A 400 -33.41 -8.92 1.31
N SER A 401 -32.20 -9.49 1.22
CA SER A 401 -31.49 -10.03 2.39
C SER A 401 -30.64 -8.99 3.13
N ALA A 402 -30.52 -7.76 2.64
CA ALA A 402 -29.75 -6.69 3.30
C ALA A 402 -30.20 -6.38 4.74
N PRO A 403 -31.50 -6.44 5.10
CA PRO A 403 -31.94 -6.27 6.50
C PRO A 403 -31.35 -7.33 7.44
N VAL A 404 -30.98 -8.52 6.93
CA VAL A 404 -30.32 -9.56 7.74
C VAL A 404 -28.95 -9.07 8.22
N CYS A 405 -28.27 -8.19 7.48
CA CYS A 405 -27.02 -7.57 7.91
C CYS A 405 -27.19 -6.55 9.05
N LEU A 406 -28.42 -6.16 9.39
CA LEU A 406 -28.69 -5.34 10.57
C LEU A 406 -28.68 -6.19 11.85
N LEU A 407 -28.82 -7.51 11.76
CA LEU A 407 -28.79 -8.39 12.94
C LEU A 407 -27.41 -8.37 13.62
N PRO A 408 -26.27 -8.53 12.91
CA PRO A 408 -24.95 -8.37 13.55
C PRO A 408 -24.72 -6.96 14.06
N LEU A 409 -25.22 -5.93 13.37
CA LEU A 409 -25.10 -4.54 13.83
C LEU A 409 -25.80 -4.32 15.18
N ALA A 410 -26.97 -4.93 15.37
CA ALA A 410 -27.79 -4.75 16.57
C ALA A 410 -27.43 -5.71 17.71
N MET A 411 -26.99 -6.95 17.41
CA MET A 411 -26.92 -8.04 18.39
C MET A 411 -25.50 -8.55 18.70
N CYS A 412 -24.50 -8.24 17.87
CA CYS A 412 -23.11 -8.56 18.23
C CYS A 412 -22.68 -7.68 19.41
N ASP A 413 -21.87 -8.21 20.31
CA ASP A 413 -21.23 -7.45 21.37
C ASP A 413 -19.91 -6.84 20.89
N GLU A 414 -19.25 -7.53 19.96
CA GLU A 414 -17.95 -7.13 19.41
C GLU A 414 -18.09 -6.00 18.37
N PRO A 415 -17.49 -4.81 18.58
CA PRO A 415 -17.62 -3.68 17.67
C PRO A 415 -17.15 -3.98 16.24
N ALA A 416 -16.10 -4.79 16.07
CA ALA A 416 -15.62 -5.18 14.75
C ALA A 416 -16.69 -5.96 13.95
N LEU A 417 -17.44 -6.85 14.60
CA LEU A 417 -18.52 -7.61 13.96
C LEU A 417 -19.76 -6.76 13.70
N ARG A 418 -20.05 -5.77 14.58
CA ARG A 418 -21.09 -4.76 14.31
C ARG A 418 -20.78 -3.98 13.03
N TYR A 419 -19.55 -3.48 12.90
CA TYR A 419 -19.12 -2.79 11.69
C TYR A 419 -19.12 -3.72 10.47
N PHE A 420 -18.73 -4.98 10.62
CA PHE A 420 -18.80 -5.97 9.54
C PHE A 420 -20.24 -6.15 9.02
N GLY A 421 -21.22 -6.22 9.93
CA GLY A 421 -22.64 -6.24 9.58
C GLY A 421 -23.09 -4.97 8.84
N ALA A 422 -22.79 -3.79 9.39
CA ALA A 422 -23.13 -2.51 8.77
C ALA A 422 -22.55 -2.38 7.35
N VAL A 423 -21.27 -2.72 7.16
CA VAL A 423 -20.63 -2.70 5.84
C VAL A 423 -21.33 -3.68 4.89
N GLY A 424 -21.71 -4.87 5.35
CA GLY A 424 -22.46 -5.84 4.54
C GLY A 424 -23.78 -5.28 3.99
N GLY A 425 -24.53 -4.57 4.84
CA GLY A 425 -25.76 -3.89 4.42
C GLY A 425 -25.53 -2.77 3.41
N VAL A 426 -24.55 -1.89 3.67
CA VAL A 426 -24.17 -0.79 2.74
C VAL A 426 -23.75 -1.35 1.39
N VAL A 427 -22.92 -2.39 1.40
CA VAL A 427 -22.41 -3.06 0.22
C VAL A 427 -23.54 -3.65 -0.64
N ALA A 428 -24.55 -4.27 -0.03
CA ALA A 428 -25.72 -4.80 -0.74
C ALA A 428 -26.46 -3.69 -1.51
N VAL A 429 -26.66 -2.55 -0.86
CA VAL A 429 -27.30 -1.36 -1.45
C VAL A 429 -26.44 -0.79 -2.59
N VAL A 430 -25.15 -0.58 -2.36
CA VAL A 430 -24.21 -0.07 -3.35
C VAL A 430 -24.14 -0.99 -4.58
N GLN A 431 -24.09 -2.31 -4.38
CA GLN A 431 -24.10 -3.29 -5.45
C GLN A 431 -25.36 -3.18 -6.31
N TYR A 432 -26.54 -3.13 -5.68
CA TYR A 432 -27.81 -3.01 -6.39
C TYR A 432 -27.88 -1.73 -7.24
N PHE A 433 -27.51 -0.58 -6.66
CA PHE A 433 -27.51 0.69 -7.40
C PHE A 433 -26.49 0.70 -8.52
N SER A 434 -25.28 0.16 -8.28
CA SER A 434 -24.24 0.04 -9.29
C SER A 434 -24.69 -0.81 -10.47
N MET A 435 -25.30 -1.98 -10.23
CA MET A 435 -25.80 -2.85 -11.30
C MET A 435 -26.91 -2.20 -12.16
N LYS A 436 -27.71 -1.29 -11.58
CA LYS A 436 -28.80 -0.60 -12.29
C LYS A 436 -28.34 0.62 -13.08
N HIS A 437 -27.32 1.34 -12.60
CA HIS A 437 -26.91 2.63 -13.16
C HIS A 437 -25.64 2.59 -14.00
N VAL A 438 -24.79 1.56 -13.84
CA VAL A 438 -23.66 1.34 -14.73
C VAL A 438 -24.20 0.82 -16.07
N ARG A 439 -24.55 1.75 -16.96
CA ARG A 439 -24.84 1.46 -18.36
C ARG A 439 -23.57 0.89 -19.00
N ARG A 440 -23.72 -0.23 -19.72
CA ARG A 440 -22.64 -0.93 -20.42
C ARG A 440 -21.99 -0.05 -21.49
#